data_AF-A0A3N2AS05-F1
#
_entry.id   AF-A0A3N2AS05-F1
#
_cell.length_a   1.000
_cell.length_b   1.000
_cell.length_c   1.000
_cell.angle_alpha   90.00
_cell.angle_beta   90.00
_cell.angle_gamma   90.00
#
_symmetry.space_group_name_H-M   'P 1'
#
loop_
_entity.id
_entity.type
_entity.pdbx_description
1 polymer ?
#
loop_
_entity_poly.entity_id
_entity_poly.type
_entity_poly.pdbx_seq_one_letter_code
_entity_poly.pdbx_strand_id
1 'polypeptide(L)' 'MTSPQQSATAASHPTVFERTLVAGGTDPAVAAELERRIQIVEHDERDEPSRLPMTGREIAVYVGVSVVAVVIGLLVVVL' A
#
# COMPACT_ATOMS: atom_id res chain seq x y z
N MET A 1 2.99 13.58 -29.44
CA MET A 1 2.89 14.50 -28.28
C MET A 1 1.42 14.67 -27.98
N THR A 2 0.89 13.95 -26.99
CA THR A 2 -0.49 14.12 -26.55
C THR A 2 -0.57 13.78 -25.07
N SER A 3 -0.52 14.81 -24.23
CA SER A 3 -0.85 14.70 -22.81
C SER A 3 -2.36 14.79 -22.67
N PRO A 4 -3.05 13.88 -21.95
CA PRO A 4 -4.42 14.17 -21.54
C PRO A 4 -4.35 15.20 -20.41
N GLN A 5 -4.75 16.43 -20.71
CA GLN A 5 -5.25 17.36 -19.71
C GLN A 5 -6.46 16.72 -19.04
N GLN A 6 -6.28 16.18 -17.83
CA GLN A 6 -7.41 15.81 -16.99
C GLN A 6 -7.82 17.05 -16.20
N SER A 7 -8.92 17.63 -16.63
CA SER A 7 -9.54 18.86 -16.14
C SER A 7 -9.57 18.94 -14.61
N ALA A 8 -9.02 20.02 -14.09
CA ALA A 8 -9.34 20.51 -12.75
C ALA A 8 -10.84 20.78 -12.67
N THR A 9 -11.55 20.16 -11.72
CA THR A 9 -12.61 20.77 -10.89
C THR A 9 -13.11 19.72 -9.88
N ALA A 10 -12.38 19.59 -8.77
CA ALA A 10 -13.01 19.35 -7.48
C ALA A 10 -12.39 20.41 -6.58
N ALA A 11 -13.19 21.40 -6.14
CA ALA A 11 -12.74 22.35 -5.14
C ALA A 11 -12.63 21.59 -3.80
N SER A 12 -11.51 20.89 -3.62
CA SER A 12 -11.14 20.27 -2.37
C SER A 12 -10.77 21.40 -1.41
N HIS A 13 -11.54 21.56 -0.33
CA HIS A 13 -11.10 22.44 0.75
C HIS A 13 -9.70 22.00 1.19
N PRO A 14 -8.75 22.94 1.39
CA PRO A 14 -7.38 22.58 1.75
C PRO A 14 -7.41 21.77 3.03
N THR A 15 -6.78 20.60 3.01
CA THR A 15 -6.76 19.68 4.15
C THR A 15 -5.96 20.29 5.30
N VAL A 16 -6.07 19.71 6.50
CA VAL A 16 -5.24 20.16 7.63
C VAL A 16 -3.76 20.05 7.27
N PHE A 17 -3.36 18.98 6.59
CA PHE A 17 -1.99 18.73 6.14
C PHE A 17 -1.49 19.78 5.15
N GLU A 18 -2.26 20.07 4.10
CA GLU A 18 -1.91 21.11 3.11
C GLU A 18 -1.74 22.48 3.79
N ARG A 19 -2.65 22.85 4.71
CA ARG A 19 -2.54 24.11 5.47
C ARG A 19 -1.29 24.16 6.34
N THR A 20 -0.92 23.06 6.98
CA THR A 20 0.29 23.00 7.80
C THR A 20 1.56 23.16 6.96
N LEU A 21 1.61 22.56 5.77
CA LEU A 21 2.74 22.71 4.85
C LEU A 21 2.90 24.15 4.36
N VAL A 22 1.81 24.79 3.95
CA VAL A 22 1.81 26.18 3.51
C VAL A 22 2.21 27.12 4.65
N ALA A 23 1.71 26.89 5.87
CA ALA A 23 2.10 27.66 7.05
C ALA A 23 3.60 27.51 7.39
N GLY A 24 4.20 26.37 7.04
CA GLY A 24 5.64 26.11 7.13
C GLY A 24 6.49 26.71 6.00
N GLY A 25 5.88 27.42 5.05
CA GLY A 25 6.59 28.06 3.92
C GLY A 25 6.70 27.19 2.67
N THR A 26 5.97 26.07 2.59
CA THR A 26 5.91 25.26 1.36
C THR A 26 5.06 25.97 0.31
N ASP A 27 5.48 25.91 -0.95
CA ASP A 27 4.70 26.44 -2.07
C ASP A 27 3.29 25.79 -2.12
N PRO A 28 2.20 26.57 -2.27
CA PRO A 28 0.83 26.04 -2.26
C PRO A 28 0.55 24.98 -3.33
N ALA A 29 1.12 25.11 -4.53
CA ALA A 29 0.91 24.11 -5.58
C ALA A 29 1.63 22.80 -5.25
N VAL A 30 2.80 22.89 -4.62
CA VAL A 30 3.53 21.72 -4.11
C VAL A 30 2.76 21.06 -2.96
N ALA A 31 2.25 21.83 -2.01
CA ALA A 31 1.48 21.29 -0.88
C ALA A 31 0.21 20.54 -1.34
N ALA A 32 -0.51 21.09 -2.32
CA ALA A 32 -1.70 20.45 -2.90
C ALA A 32 -1.35 19.15 -3.64
N GLU A 33 -0.25 19.10 -4.40
CA GLU A 33 0.19 17.89 -5.08
C GLU A 33 0.68 16.82 -4.09
N LEU A 34 1.35 17.21 -3.01
CA LEU A 34 1.77 16.28 -1.96
C LEU A 34 0.56 15.64 -1.28
N GLU A 35 -0.45 16.42 -0.90
CA GLU A 35 -1.71 15.90 -0.37
C GLU A 35 -2.36 14.92 -1.36
N ARG A 36 -2.44 15.30 -2.64
CA ARG A 36 -3.00 14.45 -3.69
C ARG A 36 -2.27 13.11 -3.78
N ARG A 37 -0.94 13.11 -3.71
CA ARG A 37 -0.13 11.88 -3.77
C ARG A 37 -0.28 11.01 -2.54
N ILE A 38 -0.39 11.60 -1.36
CA ILE A 38 -0.67 10.85 -0.13
C ILE A 38 -2.00 10.11 -0.28
N GLN A 39 -3.04 10.77 -0.78
CA GLN A 39 -4.34 10.13 -1.01
C GLN A 39 -4.26 8.98 -2.02
N ILE A 40 -3.47 9.13 -3.09
CA ILE A 40 -3.24 8.06 -4.07
C ILE A 40 -2.53 6.88 -3.40
N VAL A 41 -1.44 7.13 -2.67
CA VAL A 41 -0.69 6.07 -1.98
C VAL A 41 -1.54 5.38 -0.93
N GLU A 42 -2.30 6.13 -0.13
CA GLU A 42 -3.20 5.55 0.87
C GLU A 42 -4.28 4.68 0.21
N HIS A 43 -4.82 5.10 -0.93
CA HIS A 43 -5.79 4.30 -1.68
C HIS A 43 -5.16 3.03 -2.25
N ASP A 44 -3.98 3.14 -2.86
CA ASP A 44 -3.28 2.03 -3.48
C ASP A 44 -2.76 1.02 -2.43
N GLU A 45 -2.28 1.50 -1.28
CA GLU A 45 -1.74 0.64 -0.22
C GLU A 45 -2.82 0.02 0.68
N ARG A 46 -4.03 0.57 0.72
CA ARG A 46 -5.10 0.12 1.63
C ARG A 46 -5.42 -1.36 1.47
N ASP A 47 -5.47 -1.81 0.22
CA ASP A 47 -5.89 -3.17 -0.14
C ASP A 47 -4.71 -4.01 -0.68
N GLU A 48 -3.48 -3.52 -0.53
CA GLU A 48 -2.26 -4.21 -0.96
C GLU A 48 -2.05 -5.49 -0.10
N PRO A 49 -2.16 -6.70 -0.68
CA PRO A 49 -2.18 -7.94 0.09
C PRO A 49 -0.94 -8.18 0.94
N SER A 50 0.22 -7.67 0.50
CA SER A 50 1.48 -7.79 1.23
C SER A 50 1.57 -6.94 2.49
N ARG A 51 0.70 -5.91 2.63
CA ARG A 51 0.62 -5.05 3.83
C ARG A 51 -0.47 -5.48 4.80
N LEU A 52 -1.30 -6.46 4.43
CA LEU A 52 -2.37 -6.97 5.27
C LEU A 52 -1.85 -8.08 6.21
N PRO A 53 -2.47 -8.24 7.40
CA PRO A 53 -2.17 -9.36 8.27
C PRO A 53 -2.55 -10.68 7.58
N MET A 54 -1.70 -11.71 7.73
CA MET A 54 -2.03 -13.05 7.25
C MET A 54 -3.29 -13.58 7.94
N THR A 55 -4.18 -14.16 7.14
CA THR A 55 -5.35 -14.87 7.64
C THR A 55 -4.94 -16.21 8.25
N GLY A 56 -5.76 -16.74 9.17
CA GLY A 56 -5.53 -18.06 9.76
C GLY A 56 -5.47 -19.19 8.70
N ARG A 57 -6.18 -19.02 7.57
CA ARG A 57 -6.12 -19.94 6.43
C ARG A 57 -4.75 -19.94 5.76
N GLU A 58 -4.19 -18.77 5.48
CA GLU A 58 -2.87 -18.66 4.85
C GLU A 58 -1.77 -19.22 5.74
N ILE A 59 -1.87 -18.96 7.05
CA ILE A 59 -0.96 -19.55 8.05
C ILE A 59 -1.07 -21.08 8.04
N ALA A 60 -2.28 -21.63 8.04
CA ALA A 60 -2.48 -23.08 8.02
C ALA A 60 -1.90 -23.74 6.75
N VAL A 61 -2.05 -23.11 5.59
CA VAL A 61 -1.44 -23.59 4.34
C VAL A 61 0.09 -23.58 4.44
N TYR A 62 0.67 -22.47 4.90
CA TYR A 62 2.12 -22.34 5.07
C TYR A 62 2.70 -23.40 6.01
N VAL A 63 2.08 -23.58 7.18
CA VAL A 63 2.48 -24.60 8.16
C VAL A 63 2.31 -26.01 7.60
N GLY A 64 1.18 -26.28 6.92
CA GLY A 64 0.91 -27.58 6.31
C GLY A 64 1.96 -27.98 5.28
N VAL A 65 2.31 -27.08 4.36
CA VAL A 65 3.37 -27.31 3.36
C VAL A 65 4.72 -27.56 4.05
N SER A 66 5.04 -26.79 5.09
CA SER A 66 6.27 -26.95 5.86
C SER A 66 6.36 -28.33 6.52
N VAL A 67 5.27 -28.79 7.15
CA VAL A 67 5.20 -30.12 7.78
C VAL A 67 5.35 -31.22 6.74
N VAL A 68 4.69 -31.12 5.59
CA VAL A 68 4.80 -32.11 4.51
C VAL A 68 6.25 -32.21 4.00
N ALA A 69 6.92 -31.07 3.80
CA ALA A 69 8.32 -31.05 3.38
C ALA A 69 9.24 -31.76 4.40
N VAL A 70 9.02 -31.53 5.70
CA VAL A 70 9.76 -32.22 6.77
C VAL A 70 9.51 -33.73 6.75
N VAL A 71 8.26 -34.16 6.61
CA VAL A 71 7.91 -35.59 6.54
C VAL A 71 8.57 -36.26 5.34
N ILE A 72 8.57 -35.61 4.16
CA ILE A 72 9.26 -36.13 2.98
C ILE A 72 10.76 -36.28 3.25
N GLY A 73 11.40 -35.26 3.84
CA GLY A 73 12.81 -35.32 4.22
C GLY A 73 13.12 -36.48 5.18
N LEU A 74 12.26 -36.71 6.17
CA LEU A 74 12.39 -37.83 7.10
C LEU A 74 12.26 -39.18 6.38
N LEU A 75 11.30 -39.32 5.46
CA LEU A 75 11.12 -40.56 4.70
C LEU A 75 12.35 -40.87 3.84
N VAL A 76 12.97 -39.87 3.22
CA VAL A 76 14.21 -40.05 2.43
C VAL A 76 15.39 -40.52 3.29
N VAL A 77 15.45 -40.11 4.56
CA VAL A 77 16.54 -40.52 5.47
C VAL A 77 16.35 -41.93 5.99
N VAL A 78 15.10 -42.38 6.16
CA VAL A 78 14.77 -43.67 6.80
C VAL A 78 14.66 -44.82 5.79
N LEU A 79 14.31 -44.53 4.53
CA LEU A 79 14.22 -45.51 3.42
C LEU A 79 15.57 -45.68 2.72
#